data_AF-A0A1F7AB45-F1
#
_entry.id   AF-A0A1F7AB45-F1
#
_cell.length_a   1.000
_cell.length_b   1.000
_cell.length_c   1.000
_cell.angle_alpha   90.00
_cell.angle_beta   90.00
_cell.angle_gamma   90.00
#
_symmetry.space_group_name_H-M   'P 1'
#
loop_
_entity.id
_entity.type
_entity.pdbx_description
1 polymer ?
#
loop_
_entity_poly.entity_id
_entity_poly.type
_entity_poly.pdbx_seq_one_letter_code
_entity_poly.pdbx_strand_id
1 'polypeptide(L)'
;MSDKARHLQVVPKDEPKDEAQSPSLTEDQPTTTTAVTAEKVLKLLKEGAAKNTDVEIAGEKISNPKEALAKLKEAFSLVKTYFKNHLVVGIDLDDIQFQKLGGDKAGESTGNATLLDPKLHRHPARVVAVVLAHELRHAHDSIQNEGLVQEAVDTVFKSEDIGHKYGMMVADFRKFAGRFDRGGNVKRGSKKIYRLYAEEKFDEIFKIYEKNYVDKQKTEDKKDAAFEFFKSVFPELDYSDEWGKDGDFGVKKLPSRIEAEAPAEISEQKKAA
;
A
#
# COMPACT_ATOMS: atom_id res chain seq x y z
N MET A 1 -7.90 82.26 37.29
CA MET A 1 -6.89 81.18 37.23
C MET A 1 -7.60 79.96 36.66
N SER A 2 -7.74 79.93 35.34
CA SER A 2 -7.01 79.08 34.37
C SER A 2 -7.33 77.59 34.48
N ASP A 3 -8.06 77.14 33.46
CA ASP A 3 -8.30 75.77 33.04
C ASP A 3 -7.04 74.90 33.03
N LYS A 4 -7.20 73.61 33.33
CA LYS A 4 -7.07 72.58 32.28
C LYS A 4 -7.56 71.22 32.76
N ALA A 5 -8.33 70.60 31.87
CA ALA A 5 -8.97 69.33 32.01
C ALA A 5 -8.06 68.16 31.59
N ARG A 6 -8.22 67.05 32.32
CA ARG A 6 -8.31 65.63 31.90
C ARG A 6 -7.36 65.10 30.80
N HIS A 7 -6.63 64.04 31.13
CA HIS A 7 -6.99 62.69 30.62
C HIS A 7 -6.35 61.52 31.39
N LEU A 8 -7.23 60.56 31.66
CA LEU A 8 -7.16 59.17 32.10
C LEU A 8 -5.83 58.42 32.33
N GLN A 9 -5.85 57.70 33.48
CA GLN A 9 -5.05 56.54 33.85
C GLN A 9 -5.32 55.31 32.96
N VAL A 10 -4.30 54.47 32.73
CA VAL A 10 -4.37 53.00 32.92
C VAL A 10 -2.99 52.49 33.40
N VAL A 11 -3.07 51.48 34.27
CA VAL A 11 -2.11 50.85 35.21
C VAL A 11 -1.02 49.97 34.54
N PRO A 12 0.16 49.74 35.17
CA PRO A 12 1.28 48.96 34.62
C PRO A 12 1.12 47.44 34.84
N LYS A 13 1.80 46.63 34.04
CA LYS A 13 2.00 45.20 34.35
C LYS A 13 3.29 44.64 33.73
N ASP A 14 4.08 44.03 34.61
CA ASP A 14 5.28 43.23 34.35
C ASP A 14 5.03 42.07 33.36
N GLU A 15 6.02 41.76 32.53
CA GLU A 15 6.85 40.53 32.58
C GLU A 15 7.59 40.29 31.24
N PRO A 16 8.82 39.73 31.29
CA PRO A 16 9.52 39.24 30.10
C PRO A 16 8.92 37.88 29.70
N LYS A 17 8.60 37.71 28.41
CA LYS A 17 8.23 36.38 27.89
C LYS A 17 9.35 35.82 27.04
N ASP A 18 9.84 34.70 27.55
CA ASP A 18 10.69 33.68 26.95
C ASP A 18 10.60 33.58 25.43
N GLU A 19 11.79 33.49 24.84
CA GLU A 19 12.02 32.84 23.56
C GLU A 19 11.57 31.37 23.66
N ALA A 20 10.30 31.11 23.35
CA ALA A 20 9.87 29.77 23.00
C ALA A 20 10.48 29.42 21.64
N GLN A 21 11.69 28.85 21.68
CA GLN A 21 12.17 28.00 20.60
C GLN A 21 11.11 26.93 20.36
N SER A 22 10.40 27.10 19.24
CA SER A 22 9.47 26.08 18.76
C SER A 22 10.26 24.79 18.56
N PRO A 23 9.86 23.65 19.16
CA PRO A 23 10.52 22.40 18.88
C PRO A 23 10.35 22.12 17.39
N SER A 24 11.48 22.10 16.69
CA SER A 24 11.58 21.59 15.33
C SER A 24 10.92 20.22 15.30
N LEU A 25 9.79 20.13 14.61
CA LEU A 25 9.28 18.86 14.08
C LEU A 25 10.33 18.39 13.07
N THR A 26 11.36 17.71 13.56
CA THR A 26 12.15 16.82 12.70
C THR A 26 11.18 15.76 12.20
N GLU A 27 10.69 15.96 10.98
CA GLU A 27 10.17 14.87 10.16
C GLU A 27 11.18 13.73 10.26
N ASP A 28 10.71 12.55 10.70
CA ASP A 28 11.49 11.33 10.72
C ASP A 28 12.05 11.11 9.32
N GLN A 29 13.30 11.53 9.11
CA GLN A 29 14.01 11.17 7.89
C GLN A 29 14.04 9.65 7.81
N PRO A 30 13.71 9.05 6.66
CA PRO A 30 13.82 7.61 6.50
C PRO A 30 15.29 7.24 6.70
N THR A 31 15.59 6.65 7.85
CA THR A 31 16.87 5.99 8.07
C THR A 31 16.84 4.77 7.17
N THR A 32 17.49 4.89 6.02
CA THR A 32 17.71 3.81 5.06
C THR A 32 18.58 2.74 5.74
N THR A 33 17.93 1.89 6.52
CA THR A 33 18.52 0.66 7.04
C THR A 33 18.67 -0.33 5.90
N THR A 34 19.78 -1.05 5.88
CA THR A 34 20.05 -2.05 4.84
C THR A 34 18.98 -3.14 4.88
N ALA A 35 18.31 -3.37 3.74
CA ALA A 35 17.35 -4.45 3.60
C ALA A 35 17.99 -5.82 3.86
N VAL A 36 17.25 -6.73 4.51
CA VAL A 36 17.72 -8.06 4.90
C VAL A 36 16.74 -9.12 4.38
N THR A 37 17.19 -10.06 3.56
CA THR A 37 16.31 -11.11 2.99
C THR A 37 15.64 -11.96 4.07
N ALA A 38 14.45 -12.50 3.77
CA ALA A 38 13.70 -13.35 4.69
C ALA A 38 14.48 -14.60 5.10
N GLU A 39 15.28 -15.18 4.19
CA GLU A 39 16.16 -16.30 4.53
C GLU A 39 17.18 -15.92 5.61
N LYS A 40 17.86 -14.77 5.44
CA LYS A 40 18.83 -14.27 6.41
C LYS A 40 18.16 -13.91 7.75
N VAL A 41 16.96 -13.33 7.73
CA VAL A 41 16.15 -13.07 8.93
C VAL A 41 15.84 -14.36 9.69
N LEU A 42 15.36 -15.39 9.01
CA LEU A 42 15.08 -16.70 9.63
C LEU A 42 16.33 -17.32 10.24
N LYS A 43 17.50 -17.17 9.59
CA LYS A 43 18.78 -17.63 10.12
C LYS A 43 19.18 -16.88 11.39
N LEU A 44 19.16 -15.54 11.38
CA LEU A 44 19.50 -14.71 12.53
C LEU A 44 18.60 -15.02 13.73
N LEU A 45 17.28 -15.12 13.52
CA LEU A 45 16.33 -15.47 14.57
C LEU A 45 16.58 -16.88 15.12
N LYS A 46 16.94 -17.85 14.29
CA LYS A 46 17.29 -19.21 14.73
C LYS A 46 18.54 -19.22 15.61
N GLU A 47 19.58 -18.47 15.22
CA GLU A 47 20.80 -18.35 16.00
C GLU A 47 20.57 -17.64 17.33
N GLY A 48 19.82 -16.53 17.34
CA GLY A 48 19.42 -15.82 18.56
C GLY A 48 18.57 -16.68 19.49
N ALA A 49 17.61 -17.43 18.95
CA ALA A 49 16.79 -18.36 19.72
C ALA A 49 17.61 -19.51 20.34
N ALA A 50 18.66 -19.98 19.67
CA ALA A 50 19.55 -21.01 20.21
C ALA A 50 20.47 -20.48 21.33
N LYS A 51 20.86 -19.21 21.24
CA LYS A 51 21.75 -18.55 22.21
C LYS A 51 21.01 -17.81 23.33
N ASN A 52 19.68 -17.68 23.23
CA ASN A 52 18.85 -16.82 24.09
C ASN A 52 19.37 -15.37 24.15
N THR A 53 19.73 -14.82 23.00
CA THR A 53 20.25 -13.45 22.87
C THR A 53 19.40 -12.63 21.94
N ASP A 54 19.25 -11.35 22.24
CA ASP A 54 18.63 -10.37 21.36
C ASP A 54 19.29 -10.39 19.98
N VAL A 55 18.50 -10.13 18.92
CA VAL A 55 19.00 -9.99 17.55
C VAL A 55 18.57 -8.67 16.96
N GLU A 56 19.38 -8.12 16.07
CA GLU A 56 19.04 -6.90 15.33
C GLU A 56 18.74 -7.25 13.87
N ILE A 57 17.60 -6.76 13.38
CA ILE A 57 17.14 -6.99 12.01
C ILE A 57 16.76 -5.65 11.41
N ALA A 58 17.52 -5.20 10.40
CA ALA A 58 17.35 -3.90 9.75
C ALA A 58 17.17 -2.74 10.75
N GLY A 59 18.02 -2.69 11.78
CA GLY A 59 18.00 -1.65 12.82
C GLY A 59 16.95 -1.85 13.93
N GLU A 60 16.10 -2.88 13.86
CA GLU A 60 15.13 -3.21 14.89
C GLU A 60 15.67 -4.30 15.83
N LYS A 61 15.68 -4.01 17.12
CA LYS A 61 16.10 -4.96 18.15
C LYS A 61 14.94 -5.88 18.55
N ILE A 62 15.14 -7.19 18.42
CA ILE A 62 14.16 -8.23 18.75
C ILE A 62 14.65 -9.00 19.99
N SER A 63 14.01 -8.75 21.13
CA SER A 63 14.40 -9.36 22.41
C SER A 63 13.88 -10.78 22.63
N ASN A 64 12.90 -11.24 21.84
CA ASN A 64 12.40 -12.62 21.89
C ASN A 64 12.49 -13.29 20.50
N PRO A 65 13.72 -13.66 20.06
CA PRO A 65 13.94 -14.24 18.74
C PRO A 65 13.21 -15.58 18.54
N LYS A 66 12.97 -16.35 19.62
CA LYS A 66 12.26 -17.63 19.55
C LYS A 66 10.79 -17.44 19.15
N GLU A 67 10.10 -16.50 19.79
CA GLU A 67 8.72 -16.18 19.48
C GLU A 67 8.59 -15.54 18.09
N ALA A 68 9.47 -14.59 17.76
CA ALA A 68 9.50 -13.96 16.44
C ALA A 68 9.73 -14.99 15.32
N LEU A 69 10.65 -15.95 15.52
CA LEU A 69 10.89 -17.06 14.58
C LEU A 69 9.63 -17.92 14.38
N ALA A 70 8.94 -18.27 15.48
CA ALA A 70 7.73 -19.08 15.41
C ALA A 70 6.62 -18.35 14.64
N LYS A 71 6.36 -17.08 14.97
CA LYS A 71 5.37 -16.25 14.29
C LYS A 71 5.66 -16.08 12.80
N LEU A 72 6.91 -15.80 12.44
CA LEU A 72 7.28 -15.58 11.05
C LEU A 72 7.18 -16.88 10.22
N LYS A 73 7.59 -18.01 10.78
CA LYS A 73 7.39 -19.33 10.16
C LYS A 73 5.92 -19.66 9.97
N GLU A 74 5.11 -19.39 10.99
CA GLU A 74 3.65 -19.58 10.91
C GLU A 74 3.05 -18.67 9.84
N ALA A 75 3.45 -17.40 9.77
CA ALA A 75 3.00 -16.46 8.75
C ALA A 75 3.32 -16.96 7.33
N PHE A 76 4.56 -17.36 7.07
CA PHE A 76 4.94 -17.96 5.78
C PHE A 76 4.16 -19.23 5.48
N SER A 77 3.91 -20.08 6.49
CA SER A 77 3.10 -21.29 6.33
C SER A 77 1.64 -20.95 5.98
N LEU A 78 1.05 -19.95 6.62
CA LEU A 78 -0.30 -19.47 6.35
C LEU A 78 -0.41 -18.95 4.91
N VAL A 79 0.50 -18.08 4.49
CA VAL A 79 0.50 -17.59 3.09
C VAL A 79 0.70 -18.76 2.13
N LYS A 80 1.69 -19.65 2.34
CA LYS A 80 1.86 -20.83 1.48
C LYS A 80 0.65 -21.75 1.44
N THR A 81 -0.07 -21.90 2.54
CA THR A 81 -1.24 -22.79 2.62
C THR A 81 -2.41 -22.21 1.84
N TYR A 82 -2.69 -20.92 2.01
CA TYR A 82 -3.91 -20.33 1.49
C TYR A 82 -3.73 -19.53 0.18
N PHE A 83 -2.52 -19.07 -0.13
CA PHE A 83 -2.20 -18.37 -1.37
C PHE A 83 -1.61 -19.28 -2.47
N LYS A 84 -1.44 -20.59 -2.21
CA LYS A 84 -0.87 -21.56 -3.17
C LYS A 84 -1.52 -21.55 -4.55
N ASN A 85 -2.83 -21.31 -4.60
CA ASN A 85 -3.63 -21.33 -5.84
C ASN A 85 -3.84 -19.93 -6.42
N HIS A 86 -3.28 -18.92 -5.77
CA HIS A 86 -3.56 -17.51 -6.02
C HIS A 86 -2.31 -16.73 -6.43
N LEU A 87 -1.11 -17.23 -6.14
CA LEU A 87 0.15 -16.70 -6.65
C LEU A 87 0.59 -17.59 -7.82
N VAL A 88 0.76 -16.99 -9.00
CA VAL A 88 1.16 -17.69 -10.24
C VAL A 88 2.59 -18.25 -10.13
N VAL A 89 3.41 -17.66 -9.25
CA VAL A 89 4.79 -18.06 -8.97
C VAL A 89 4.89 -18.29 -7.47
N GLY A 90 5.53 -19.40 -7.06
CA GLY A 90 5.69 -19.72 -5.65
C GLY A 90 6.37 -18.57 -4.87
N ILE A 91 6.11 -18.49 -3.56
CA ILE A 91 6.76 -17.49 -2.70
C ILE A 91 8.26 -17.80 -2.64
N ASP A 92 9.06 -16.99 -3.32
CA ASP A 92 10.51 -16.96 -3.15
C ASP A 92 10.85 -16.13 -1.90
N LEU A 93 11.68 -16.69 -1.02
CA LEU A 93 12.09 -15.98 0.19
C LEU A 93 13.17 -14.93 -0.12
N ASP A 94 13.82 -15.01 -1.27
CA ASP A 94 14.81 -14.02 -1.72
C ASP A 94 14.14 -12.72 -2.19
N ASP A 95 12.90 -12.81 -2.68
CA ASP A 95 12.08 -11.67 -3.07
C ASP A 95 11.45 -10.95 -1.87
N ILE A 96 11.55 -11.52 -0.66
CA ILE A 96 11.02 -10.91 0.57
C ILE A 96 12.18 -10.36 1.39
N GLN A 97 12.12 -9.06 1.70
CA GLN A 97 13.15 -8.38 2.48
C GLN A 97 12.54 -7.64 3.67
N PHE A 98 13.33 -7.52 4.74
CA PHE A 98 13.00 -6.76 5.93
C PHE A 98 13.78 -5.46 5.94
N GLN A 99 13.06 -4.35 6.06
CA GLN A 99 13.63 -3.01 6.09
C GLN A 99 12.75 -2.12 6.97
N LYS A 100 13.34 -1.22 7.76
CA LYS A 100 12.55 -0.24 8.51
C LYS A 100 11.80 0.67 7.53
N LEU A 101 10.47 0.71 7.65
CA LEU A 101 9.63 1.52 6.78
C LEU A 101 9.23 2.81 7.52
N GLY A 102 9.05 3.89 6.75
CA GLY A 102 8.64 5.19 7.31
C GLY A 102 7.18 5.20 7.78
N GLY A 103 6.93 5.86 8.92
CA GLY A 103 5.58 6.04 9.48
C GLY A 103 4.88 4.74 9.88
N ASP A 104 3.58 4.65 9.55
CA ASP A 104 2.70 3.53 9.93
C ASP A 104 2.75 2.34 8.95
N LYS A 105 3.64 2.36 7.94
CA LYS A 105 3.74 1.27 6.97
C LYS A 105 4.18 -0.03 7.65
N ALA A 106 3.51 -1.13 7.32
CA ALA A 106 3.87 -2.46 7.81
C ALA A 106 4.51 -3.32 6.71
N GLY A 107 4.23 -3.01 5.45
CA GLY A 107 4.83 -3.58 4.27
C GLY A 107 4.89 -2.54 3.14
N GLU A 108 5.65 -2.87 2.11
CA GLU A 108 5.70 -2.13 0.85
C GLU A 108 6.18 -3.04 -0.27
N SER A 109 5.43 -3.10 -1.36
CA SER A 109 5.86 -3.79 -2.56
C SER A 109 6.60 -2.86 -3.50
N THR A 110 7.79 -3.27 -3.90
CA THR A 110 8.60 -2.64 -4.94
C THR A 110 8.66 -3.56 -6.15
N GLY A 111 8.92 -3.02 -7.34
CA GLY A 111 8.93 -3.82 -8.58
C GLY A 111 9.85 -5.04 -8.57
N ASN A 112 10.79 -5.13 -7.62
CA ASN A 112 11.77 -6.21 -7.50
C ASN A 112 11.77 -6.91 -6.13
N ALA A 113 10.93 -6.49 -5.17
CA ALA A 113 10.92 -7.08 -3.82
C ALA A 113 9.68 -6.70 -3.01
N THR A 114 9.22 -7.61 -2.17
CA THR A 114 8.28 -7.37 -1.07
C THR A 114 9.05 -6.96 0.19
N LEU A 115 8.91 -5.70 0.62
CA LEU A 115 9.51 -5.18 1.84
C LEU A 115 8.54 -5.32 3.01
N LEU A 116 9.05 -5.78 4.16
CA LEU A 116 8.30 -5.89 5.41
C LEU A 116 9.00 -5.11 6.52
N ASP A 117 8.23 -4.40 7.34
CA ASP A 117 8.79 -3.72 8.51
C ASP A 117 9.10 -4.75 9.61
N PRO A 118 10.35 -4.80 10.13
CA PRO A 118 10.72 -5.69 11.23
C PRO A 118 9.82 -5.60 12.46
N LYS A 119 9.16 -4.46 12.72
CA LYS A 119 8.22 -4.28 13.85
C LYS A 119 7.05 -5.27 13.81
N LEU A 120 6.77 -5.86 12.65
CA LEU A 120 5.77 -6.91 12.46
C LEU A 120 5.95 -8.10 13.42
N HIS A 121 7.16 -8.36 13.93
CA HIS A 121 7.39 -9.41 14.94
C HIS A 121 6.54 -9.26 16.22
N ARG A 122 6.08 -8.04 16.51
CA ARG A 122 5.22 -7.73 17.66
C ARG A 122 3.77 -8.14 17.45
N HIS A 123 3.36 -8.37 16.20
CA HIS A 123 1.99 -8.71 15.86
C HIS A 123 1.77 -10.24 15.82
N PRO A 124 0.52 -10.72 15.88
CA PRO A 124 0.19 -12.13 15.66
C PRO A 124 0.62 -12.60 14.26
N ALA A 125 0.99 -13.88 14.12
CA ALA A 125 1.43 -14.47 12.85
C ALA A 125 0.44 -14.24 11.70
N ARG A 126 -0.86 -14.21 12.01
CA ARG A 126 -1.92 -13.96 11.03
C ARG A 126 -1.90 -12.53 10.48
N VAL A 127 -1.66 -11.52 11.31
CA VAL A 127 -1.47 -10.14 10.83
C VAL A 127 -0.27 -10.06 9.91
N VAL A 128 0.85 -10.69 10.29
CA VAL A 128 2.05 -10.76 9.46
C VAL A 128 1.75 -11.45 8.13
N ALA A 129 0.96 -12.54 8.14
CA ALA A 129 0.54 -13.24 6.92
C ALA A 129 -0.35 -12.38 6.02
N VAL A 130 -1.27 -11.59 6.59
CA VAL A 130 -2.13 -10.64 5.86
C VAL A 130 -1.29 -9.58 5.17
N VAL A 131 -0.37 -8.94 5.90
CA VAL A 131 0.53 -7.92 5.32
C VAL A 131 1.42 -8.52 4.25
N LEU A 132 2.05 -9.67 4.51
CA LEU A 132 2.88 -10.34 3.52
C LEU A 132 2.08 -10.70 2.25
N ALA A 133 0.89 -11.25 2.41
CA ALA A 133 0.04 -11.61 1.29
C ALA A 133 -0.40 -10.37 0.49
N HIS A 134 -0.68 -9.27 1.18
CA HIS A 134 -1.01 -7.99 0.57
C HIS A 134 0.15 -7.48 -0.30
N GLU A 135 1.37 -7.43 0.22
CA GLU A 135 2.53 -6.95 -0.55
C GLU A 135 2.93 -7.89 -1.69
N LEU A 136 2.81 -9.21 -1.49
CA LEU A 136 3.05 -10.19 -2.56
C LEU A 136 2.04 -10.03 -3.71
N ARG A 137 0.79 -9.65 -3.43
CA ARG A 137 -0.20 -9.34 -4.47
C ARG A 137 0.20 -8.13 -5.30
N HIS A 138 0.68 -7.08 -4.65
CA HIS A 138 1.23 -5.93 -5.38
C HIS A 138 2.45 -6.31 -6.23
N ALA A 139 3.32 -7.20 -5.74
CA ALA A 139 4.54 -7.61 -6.44
C ALA A 139 4.25 -8.49 -7.68
N HIS A 140 3.35 -9.46 -7.54
CA HIS A 140 3.15 -10.51 -8.55
C HIS A 140 1.97 -10.29 -9.49
N ASP A 141 0.92 -9.56 -9.09
CA ASP A 141 -0.30 -9.41 -9.89
C ASP A 141 -0.49 -7.99 -10.46
N SER A 142 0.50 -7.09 -10.29
CA SER A 142 0.50 -5.68 -10.73
C SER A 142 -0.65 -4.80 -10.21
N ILE A 143 -1.57 -5.34 -9.42
CA ILE A 143 -2.72 -4.63 -8.85
C ILE A 143 -2.17 -3.53 -7.95
N GLN A 144 -2.37 -2.26 -8.30
CA GLN A 144 -2.01 -1.12 -7.43
C GLN A 144 -3.19 -0.66 -6.57
N ASN A 145 -4.42 -1.03 -6.94
CA ASN A 145 -5.62 -0.73 -6.17
C ASN A 145 -5.65 -1.48 -4.82
N GLU A 146 -5.39 -0.76 -3.74
CA GLU A 146 -5.42 -1.23 -2.34
C GLU A 146 -6.68 -2.00 -1.94
N GLY A 147 -7.85 -1.55 -2.43
CA GLY A 147 -9.12 -2.19 -2.10
C GLY A 147 -9.31 -3.54 -2.79
N LEU A 148 -8.82 -3.68 -4.03
CA LEU A 148 -8.80 -4.96 -4.72
C LEU A 148 -7.83 -5.95 -4.08
N VAL A 149 -6.65 -5.47 -3.68
CA VAL A 149 -5.70 -6.28 -2.92
C VAL A 149 -6.33 -6.72 -1.60
N GLN A 150 -7.02 -5.81 -0.90
CA GLN A 150 -7.67 -6.16 0.35
C GLN A 150 -8.82 -7.16 0.19
N GLU A 151 -9.66 -7.04 -0.84
CA GLU A 151 -10.72 -8.03 -1.08
C GLU A 151 -10.16 -9.41 -1.42
N ALA A 152 -9.03 -9.47 -2.13
CA ALA A 152 -8.31 -10.72 -2.40
C ALA A 152 -7.75 -11.32 -1.11
N VAL A 153 -7.19 -10.49 -0.23
CA VAL A 153 -6.66 -10.90 1.07
C VAL A 153 -7.78 -11.32 2.03
N ASP A 154 -8.88 -10.56 2.13
CA ASP A 154 -10.05 -10.86 2.98
C ASP A 154 -10.74 -12.17 2.60
N THR A 155 -10.71 -12.53 1.32
CA THR A 155 -11.22 -13.82 0.83
C THR A 155 -10.45 -15.00 1.44
N VAL A 156 -9.18 -14.77 1.78
CA VAL A 156 -8.27 -15.79 2.29
C VAL A 156 -8.13 -15.73 3.81
N PHE A 157 -7.88 -14.55 4.35
CA PHE A 157 -7.67 -14.27 5.76
C PHE A 157 -8.79 -13.36 6.22
N LYS A 158 -9.77 -13.89 6.99
CA LYS A 158 -10.86 -13.05 7.53
C LYS A 158 -10.23 -11.83 8.27
N SER A 159 -10.64 -10.61 7.93
CA SER A 159 -9.95 -9.34 8.25
C SER A 159 -9.43 -9.18 9.69
N GLU A 160 -8.26 -8.59 9.86
CA GLU A 160 -7.79 -7.91 11.09
C GLU A 160 -7.37 -6.47 10.71
N ASP A 161 -7.58 -5.51 11.62
CA ASP A 161 -7.45 -4.07 11.34
C ASP A 161 -5.98 -3.65 11.13
N ILE A 162 -5.66 -3.02 10.00
CA ILE A 162 -4.31 -2.55 9.62
C ILE A 162 -4.39 -1.05 9.38
N GLY A 163 -3.80 -0.22 10.26
CA GLY A 163 -3.37 1.18 10.03
C GLY A 163 -4.34 2.25 9.46
N HIS A 164 -4.13 3.51 9.83
CA HIS A 164 -5.04 4.63 9.47
C HIS A 164 -4.95 5.10 8.00
N LYS A 165 -3.76 5.20 7.39
CA LYS A 165 -3.61 5.64 5.97
C LYS A 165 -4.16 4.62 4.97
N TYR A 166 -3.92 3.35 5.26
CA TYR A 166 -4.49 2.19 4.57
C TYR A 166 -6.02 2.23 4.55
N GLY A 167 -6.63 2.65 5.66
CA GLY A 167 -8.08 2.81 5.77
C GLY A 167 -8.70 3.76 4.74
N MET A 168 -8.00 4.81 4.28
CA MET A 168 -8.56 5.77 3.32
C MET A 168 -8.69 5.20 1.91
N MET A 169 -7.64 4.56 1.38
CA MET A 169 -7.67 3.98 0.03
C MET A 169 -8.67 2.81 -0.04
N VAL A 170 -8.72 1.99 1.02
CA VAL A 170 -9.74 0.94 1.17
C VAL A 170 -11.15 1.55 1.30
N ALA A 171 -11.31 2.66 2.00
CA ALA A 171 -12.61 3.34 2.12
C ALA A 171 -13.07 3.91 0.76
N ASP A 172 -12.18 4.50 -0.03
CA ASP A 172 -12.50 4.99 -1.37
C ASP A 172 -12.87 3.85 -2.31
N PHE A 173 -12.15 2.72 -2.29
CA PHE A 173 -12.58 1.53 -3.02
C PHE A 173 -13.95 1.02 -2.55
N ARG A 174 -14.22 0.94 -1.25
CA ARG A 174 -15.53 0.52 -0.73
C ARG A 174 -16.66 1.46 -1.16
N LYS A 175 -16.39 2.76 -1.19
CA LYS A 175 -17.30 3.78 -1.70
C LYS A 175 -17.53 3.60 -3.20
N PHE A 176 -16.48 3.32 -3.97
CA PHE A 176 -16.58 2.96 -5.39
C PHE A 176 -17.43 1.69 -5.58
N ALA A 177 -17.14 0.62 -4.87
CA ALA A 177 -17.87 -0.65 -4.92
C ALA A 177 -19.36 -0.49 -4.57
N GLY A 178 -19.68 0.36 -3.61
CA GLY A 178 -21.06 0.73 -3.31
C GLY A 178 -21.77 1.42 -4.49
N ARG A 179 -21.09 2.34 -5.19
CA ARG A 179 -21.63 3.04 -6.38
C ARG A 179 -21.69 2.14 -7.62
N PHE A 180 -20.77 1.18 -7.71
CA PHE A 180 -20.71 0.20 -8.78
C PHE A 180 -21.90 -0.76 -8.75
N ASP A 181 -22.39 -1.09 -7.55
CA ASP A 181 -23.57 -1.92 -7.37
C ASP A 181 -24.86 -1.10 -7.38
N ARG A 182 -25.85 -1.48 -8.21
CA ARG A 182 -27.14 -0.75 -8.29
C ARG A 182 -27.90 -0.66 -6.97
N GLY A 183 -27.68 -1.61 -6.05
CA GLY A 183 -28.33 -1.66 -4.74
C GLY A 183 -27.47 -1.07 -3.62
N GLY A 184 -26.32 -0.47 -3.92
CA GLY A 184 -25.42 0.05 -2.90
C GLY A 184 -24.67 -1.03 -2.12
N ASN A 185 -24.73 -2.29 -2.53
CA ASN A 185 -24.14 -3.39 -1.77
C ASN A 185 -22.63 -3.48 -2.06
N VAL A 186 -21.83 -2.94 -1.14
CA VAL A 186 -20.36 -2.91 -1.22
C VAL A 186 -19.79 -4.30 -1.48
N LYS A 187 -20.17 -5.31 -0.69
CA LYS A 187 -19.61 -6.67 -0.82
C LYS A 187 -19.91 -7.31 -2.18
N ARG A 188 -21.12 -7.11 -2.71
CA ARG A 188 -21.49 -7.60 -4.05
C ARG A 188 -20.74 -6.83 -5.14
N GLY A 189 -20.62 -5.51 -4.98
CA GLY A 189 -19.84 -4.63 -5.85
C GLY A 189 -18.37 -5.06 -5.92
N SER A 190 -17.71 -5.15 -4.77
CA SER A 190 -16.30 -5.57 -4.63
C SER A 190 -16.03 -6.88 -5.36
N LYS A 191 -16.83 -7.92 -5.10
CA LYS A 191 -16.68 -9.23 -5.75
C LYS A 191 -16.80 -9.17 -7.27
N LYS A 192 -17.74 -8.36 -7.77
CA LYS A 192 -17.96 -8.22 -9.21
C LYS A 192 -16.82 -7.44 -9.86
N ILE A 193 -16.34 -6.36 -9.23
CA ILE A 193 -15.19 -5.60 -9.69
C ILE A 193 -13.96 -6.50 -9.74
N TYR A 194 -13.67 -7.21 -8.64
CA TYR A 194 -12.53 -8.13 -8.56
C TYR A 194 -12.55 -9.17 -9.69
N ARG A 195 -13.71 -9.79 -9.94
CA ARG A 195 -13.84 -10.75 -11.05
C ARG A 195 -13.56 -10.12 -12.41
N LEU A 196 -14.15 -8.95 -12.69
CA LEU A 196 -13.93 -8.25 -13.97
C LEU A 196 -12.47 -7.83 -14.15
N TYR A 197 -11.85 -7.37 -13.07
CA TYR A 197 -10.45 -7.00 -13.05
C TYR A 197 -9.54 -8.21 -13.35
N ALA A 198 -9.80 -9.35 -12.71
CA ALA A 198 -9.07 -10.59 -12.95
C ALA A 198 -9.28 -11.15 -14.37
N GLU A 199 -10.42 -10.85 -15.00
CA GLU A 199 -10.71 -11.17 -16.41
C GLU A 199 -10.17 -10.11 -17.39
N GLU A 200 -9.42 -9.10 -16.90
CA GLU A 200 -8.90 -7.96 -17.66
C GLU A 200 -9.98 -7.14 -18.41
N LYS A 201 -11.24 -7.19 -17.92
CA LYS A 201 -12.39 -6.47 -18.50
C LYS A 201 -12.55 -5.08 -17.91
N PHE A 202 -11.50 -4.27 -18.00
CA PHE A 202 -11.47 -2.94 -17.37
C PHE A 202 -12.53 -1.99 -17.95
N ASP A 203 -12.79 -2.06 -19.26
CA ASP A 203 -13.85 -1.31 -19.95
C ASP A 203 -15.23 -1.57 -19.35
N GLU A 204 -15.51 -2.83 -19.01
CA GLU A 204 -16.78 -3.22 -18.40
C GLU A 204 -16.91 -2.65 -16.99
N ILE A 205 -15.81 -2.53 -16.24
CA ILE A 205 -15.81 -1.89 -14.93
C ILE A 205 -16.25 -0.43 -15.08
N PHE A 206 -15.66 0.31 -16.03
CA PHE A 206 -16.04 1.69 -16.27
C PHE A 206 -17.49 1.83 -16.77
N LYS A 207 -17.90 1.07 -17.80
CA LYS A 207 -19.26 1.10 -18.37
C LYS A 207 -20.34 0.82 -17.31
N ILE A 208 -20.07 -0.08 -16.36
CA ILE A 208 -21.00 -0.34 -15.25
C ILE A 208 -21.06 0.83 -14.26
N TYR A 209 -19.90 1.37 -13.88
CA TYR A 209 -19.81 2.53 -12.98
C TYR A 209 -20.50 3.76 -13.59
N GLU A 210 -20.26 4.01 -14.87
CA GLU A 210 -20.86 5.09 -15.64
C GLU A 210 -22.39 5.01 -15.58
N LYS A 211 -22.94 3.88 -16.02
CA LYS A 211 -24.39 3.62 -16.00
C LYS A 211 -25.02 3.71 -14.62
N ASN A 212 -24.31 3.25 -13.59
CA ASN A 212 -24.88 3.14 -12.24
C ASN A 212 -24.72 4.44 -11.43
N TYR A 213 -23.76 5.30 -11.77
CA TYR A 213 -23.44 6.49 -10.99
C TYR A 213 -23.19 7.76 -11.82
N VAL A 214 -22.33 7.73 -12.84
CA VAL A 214 -21.93 8.93 -13.61
C VAL A 214 -23.13 9.50 -14.38
N ASP A 215 -23.88 8.67 -15.10
CA ASP A 215 -25.06 9.08 -15.88
C ASP A 215 -26.18 9.70 -15.03
N LYS A 216 -26.16 9.44 -13.72
CA LYS A 216 -27.14 9.97 -12.77
C LYS A 216 -26.73 11.34 -12.22
N GLN A 217 -25.54 11.84 -12.56
CA GLN A 217 -25.09 13.16 -12.15
C GLN A 217 -25.75 14.24 -13.01
N LYS A 218 -26.16 15.34 -12.36
CA LYS A 218 -26.97 16.39 -12.98
C LYS A 218 -26.15 17.43 -13.76
N THR A 219 -24.84 17.49 -13.55
CA THR A 219 -23.95 18.52 -14.10
C THR A 219 -22.69 17.87 -14.64
N GLU A 220 -22.11 18.46 -15.67
CA GLU A 220 -20.84 17.97 -16.26
C GLU A 220 -19.72 17.98 -15.21
N ASP A 221 -19.59 19.03 -14.39
CA ASP A 221 -18.62 19.08 -13.28
C ASP A 221 -18.69 17.86 -12.34
N LYS A 222 -19.89 17.30 -12.13
CA LYS A 222 -20.08 16.13 -11.26
C LYS A 222 -19.77 14.82 -11.98
N LYS A 223 -19.95 14.78 -13.30
CA LYS A 223 -19.51 13.65 -14.12
C LYS A 223 -17.98 13.63 -14.18
N ASP A 224 -17.35 14.78 -14.40
CA ASP A 224 -15.89 14.93 -14.37
C ASP A 224 -15.31 14.54 -13.01
N ALA A 225 -15.89 15.02 -11.91
CA ALA A 225 -15.47 14.60 -10.57
C ALA A 225 -15.65 13.09 -10.30
N ALA A 226 -16.69 12.47 -10.87
CA ALA A 226 -16.90 11.03 -10.77
C ALA A 226 -15.86 10.25 -11.59
N PHE A 227 -15.45 10.80 -12.73
CA PHE A 227 -14.40 10.25 -13.57
C PHE A 227 -13.02 10.35 -12.91
N GLU A 228 -12.67 11.50 -12.33
CA GLU A 228 -11.44 11.66 -11.56
C GLU A 228 -11.40 10.72 -10.35
N PHE A 229 -12.55 10.47 -9.71
CA PHE A 229 -12.65 9.46 -8.66
C PHE A 229 -12.43 8.02 -9.17
N PHE A 230 -12.84 7.70 -10.41
CA PHE A 230 -12.51 6.40 -11.01
C PHE A 230 -11.00 6.25 -11.20
N LYS A 231 -10.34 7.28 -11.74
CA LYS A 231 -8.87 7.31 -11.92
C LYS A 231 -8.13 7.12 -10.61
N SER A 232 -8.57 7.79 -9.55
CA SER A 232 -7.92 7.66 -8.24
C SER A 232 -8.07 6.26 -7.64
N VAL A 233 -9.14 5.55 -8.00
CA VAL A 233 -9.37 4.18 -7.52
C VAL A 233 -8.56 3.17 -8.34
N PHE A 234 -8.36 3.38 -9.63
CA PHE A 234 -7.58 2.48 -10.49
C PHE A 234 -6.35 3.16 -11.12
N PRO A 235 -5.42 3.69 -10.31
CA PRO A 235 -4.29 4.48 -10.80
C PRO A 235 -3.36 3.73 -11.77
N GLU A 236 -3.44 2.41 -11.82
CA GLU A 236 -2.65 1.55 -12.70
C GLU A 236 -3.17 1.43 -14.15
N LEU A 237 -4.33 2.00 -14.48
CA LEU A 237 -4.86 1.91 -15.84
C LEU A 237 -4.28 3.04 -16.71
N ASP A 238 -4.09 2.79 -18.00
CA ASP A 238 -3.63 3.83 -18.93
C ASP A 238 -4.79 4.79 -19.24
N TYR A 239 -4.54 6.09 -19.02
CA TYR A 239 -5.49 7.19 -19.20
C TYR A 239 -5.02 8.16 -20.29
N SER A 240 -4.89 7.73 -21.56
CA SER A 240 -4.46 8.60 -22.68
C SER A 240 -5.50 9.69 -23.05
N ASP A 241 -5.23 10.53 -24.07
CA ASP A 241 -6.08 11.69 -24.43
C ASP A 241 -6.96 11.47 -25.69
N GLU A 242 -6.85 10.34 -26.40
CA GLU A 242 -7.74 9.98 -27.54
C GLU A 242 -9.19 9.62 -27.12
N TRP A 243 -9.63 10.20 -26.01
CA TRP A 243 -10.72 9.74 -25.19
C TRP A 243 -11.97 10.51 -25.57
N GLY A 244 -13.00 9.79 -26.01
CA GLY A 244 -14.32 10.38 -26.24
C GLY A 244 -14.65 10.82 -27.67
N LYS A 245 -13.95 10.33 -28.71
CA LYS A 245 -14.43 10.56 -30.09
C LYS A 245 -15.53 9.60 -30.54
N ASP A 246 -15.52 8.34 -30.09
CA ASP A 246 -16.42 7.31 -30.63
C ASP A 246 -17.25 6.53 -29.58
N GLY A 247 -17.21 6.91 -28.30
CA GLY A 247 -18.05 6.28 -27.26
C GLY A 247 -17.61 4.85 -26.86
N ASP A 248 -16.42 4.42 -27.26
CA ASP A 248 -15.82 3.16 -26.80
C ASP A 248 -14.57 3.44 -25.96
N PHE A 249 -14.64 3.09 -24.68
CA PHE A 249 -13.57 3.27 -23.70
C PHE A 249 -12.67 2.04 -23.74
N GLY A 250 -11.59 2.10 -24.52
CA GLY A 250 -10.56 1.06 -24.54
C GLY A 250 -9.57 1.27 -23.39
N VAL A 251 -9.92 0.79 -22.21
CA VAL A 251 -9.03 0.70 -21.05
C VAL A 251 -8.05 -0.45 -21.30
N LYS A 252 -6.81 -0.09 -21.65
CA LYS A 252 -5.74 -1.07 -21.91
C LYS A 252 -4.93 -1.31 -20.64
N LYS A 253 -4.45 -2.55 -20.51
CA LYS A 253 -3.45 -2.95 -19.51
C LYS A 253 -2.18 -2.10 -19.71
N LEU A 254 -1.53 -1.68 -18.62
CA LEU A 254 -0.12 -1.26 -18.71
C LEU A 254 0.71 -2.46 -19.23
N PRO A 255 1.70 -2.25 -20.11
CA PRO A 255 2.66 -3.31 -20.44
C PRO A 255 3.22 -3.85 -19.13
N SER A 256 3.17 -5.18 -18.95
CA SER A 256 3.67 -5.81 -17.71
C SER A 256 5.12 -5.38 -17.50
N ARG A 257 5.45 -4.92 -16.29
CA ARG A 257 6.80 -4.47 -15.92
C ARG A 257 7.89 -5.52 -16.17
N ILE A 258 7.49 -6.79 -16.32
CA ILE A 258 8.35 -7.94 -16.65
C ILE A 258 8.80 -7.94 -18.12
N GLU A 259 8.14 -7.20 -19.01
CA GLU A 259 8.53 -7.08 -20.43
C GLU A 259 9.47 -5.89 -20.70
N ALA A 260 9.79 -5.07 -19.70
CA ALA A 260 10.80 -4.02 -19.82
C ALA A 260 12.17 -4.58 -19.42
N GLU A 261 13.01 -4.81 -20.44
CA GLU A 261 14.44 -5.12 -20.39
C GLU A 261 14.82 -6.59 -20.13
N ALA A 262 14.64 -7.44 -21.14
CA ALA A 262 15.71 -8.38 -21.44
C ALA A 262 16.88 -7.55 -22.01
N PRO A 263 18.08 -7.52 -21.39
CA PRO A 263 19.23 -6.86 -21.99
C PRO A 263 19.52 -7.53 -23.34
N ALA A 264 19.64 -6.68 -24.36
CA ALA A 264 19.94 -7.05 -25.72
C ALA A 264 21.14 -8.00 -25.80
N GLU A 265 20.99 -8.99 -26.68
CA GLU A 265 22.00 -9.97 -27.07
C GLU A 265 23.40 -9.35 -27.19
N ILE A 266 24.37 -9.89 -26.46
CA ILE A 266 25.78 -9.77 -26.81
C ILE A 266 26.01 -10.70 -28.00
N SER A 267 25.80 -10.19 -29.22
CA SER A 267 26.20 -10.88 -30.44
C SER A 267 27.71 -10.75 -30.65
N GLU A 268 28.38 -11.89 -30.59
CA GLU A 268 29.52 -12.30 -31.42
C GLU A 268 30.60 -11.25 -31.76
N GLN A 269 31.76 -11.39 -31.11
CA GLN A 269 33.04 -11.27 -31.83
C GLN A 269 33.94 -12.47 -31.50
N LYS A 270 33.80 -13.54 -32.29
CA LYS A 270 34.92 -14.42 -32.64
C LYS A 270 34.72 -14.97 -34.05
N LYS A 271 35.28 -14.26 -35.03
CA LYS A 271 35.91 -14.84 -36.22
C LYS A 271 36.62 -13.76 -37.03
N ALA A 272 37.93 -13.66 -36.84
CA ALA A 272 38.87 -13.33 -37.91
C ALA A 272 40.27 -13.78 -37.46
N ALA A 273 40.84 -14.71 -38.23
CA ALA A 273 42.24 -15.09 -38.36
C ALA A 273 43.07 -15.38 -37.09
#